data_AF-A0A561WR00-F1
#
_entry.id   AF-A0A561WR00-F1
#
_cell.length_a   1.000
_cell.length_b   1.000
_cell.length_c   1.000
_cell.angle_alpha   90.00
_cell.angle_beta   90.00
_cell.angle_gamma   90.00
#
_symmetry.space_group_name_H-M   'P 1'
#
loop_
_entity.id
_entity.type
_entity.pdbx_description
1 polymer ?
#
loop_
_entity_poly.entity_id
_entity_poly.type
_entity_poly.pdbx_seq_one_letter_code
_entity_poly.pdbx_strand_id
1 'polypeptide(L)'
;MPVSTVLERLLALQVGLVVISGGEPLNQQKRLVPLVEALAGHGVEIEIETNGTRIPDPRLIAAGVRFNVSPKLSHAGDSVEKRIVPAALERLAAMPSSTFKFVCRDSADLDEVSGVVAAAGITSVWVMPEGQNGTDIDRHIRQLADEVVDRGWNITTRLHTLVWGHKRGV
;
A
#
# COMPACT_ATOMS: atom_id res chain seq x y z
N MET A 1 -15.43 -1.05 -19.02
CA MET A 1 -15.44 -2.52 -19.10
C MET A 1 -16.37 -3.04 -18.02
N PRO A 2 -17.29 -3.97 -18.33
CA PRO A 2 -18.14 -4.64 -17.34
C PRO A 2 -17.34 -5.44 -16.32
N VAL A 3 -17.86 -5.62 -15.11
CA VAL A 3 -17.21 -6.42 -14.05
C VAL A 3 -17.01 -7.87 -14.49
N SER A 4 -17.98 -8.47 -15.18
CA SER A 4 -17.89 -9.84 -15.69
C SER A 4 -16.69 -10.04 -16.62
N THR A 5 -16.49 -9.15 -17.58
CA THR A 5 -15.35 -9.20 -18.50
C THR A 5 -14.01 -9.07 -17.77
N VAL A 6 -13.94 -8.24 -16.72
CA VAL A 6 -12.71 -8.12 -15.90
C VAL A 6 -12.48 -9.40 -15.10
N LEU A 7 -13.54 -9.94 -14.48
CA LEU A 7 -13.49 -11.17 -13.71
C LEU A 7 -13.00 -12.36 -14.54
N GLU A 8 -13.60 -12.59 -15.71
CA GLU A 8 -13.20 -13.66 -16.63
C GLU A 8 -11.72 -13.57 -16.99
N ARG A 9 -11.23 -12.36 -17.29
CA ARG A 9 -9.83 -12.12 -17.62
C ARG A 9 -8.90 -12.39 -16.45
N LEU A 10 -9.29 -12.02 -15.23
CA LEU A 10 -8.47 -12.24 -14.04
C LEU A 10 -8.45 -13.72 -13.64
N LEU A 11 -9.58 -14.42 -13.70
CA LEU A 11 -9.64 -15.87 -13.41
C LEU A 11 -8.82 -16.68 -14.42
N ALA A 12 -8.77 -16.26 -15.68
CA ALA A 12 -7.94 -16.89 -16.70
C ALA A 12 -6.42 -16.79 -16.44
N LEU A 13 -5.96 -15.90 -15.56
CA LEU A 13 -4.56 -15.82 -15.14
C LEU A 13 -4.17 -16.94 -14.17
N GLN A 14 -5.14 -17.61 -13.54
CA GLN A 14 -4.93 -18.72 -12.61
C GLN A 14 -3.96 -18.40 -11.46
N VAL A 15 -4.04 -17.18 -10.92
CA VAL A 15 -3.22 -16.72 -9.80
C VAL A 15 -3.98 -16.82 -8.47
N GLY A 16 -3.24 -17.05 -7.38
CA GLY A 16 -3.81 -17.10 -6.03
C GLY A 16 -4.08 -15.72 -5.41
N LEU A 17 -3.43 -14.66 -5.92
CA LEU A 17 -3.54 -13.30 -5.40
C LEU A 17 -3.74 -12.29 -6.55
N VAL A 18 -4.72 -11.42 -6.39
CA VAL A 18 -4.90 -10.23 -7.22
C VAL A 18 -4.64 -8.98 -6.38
N VAL A 19 -3.68 -8.18 -6.82
CA VAL A 19 -3.39 -6.87 -6.21
C VAL A 19 -4.11 -5.78 -6.99
N ILE A 20 -4.99 -5.04 -6.33
CA ILE A 20 -5.71 -3.91 -6.88
C ILE A 20 -5.00 -2.63 -6.43
N SER A 21 -4.39 -1.93 -7.38
CA SER A 21 -3.63 -0.70 -7.15
C SER A 21 -4.03 0.37 -8.19
N GLY A 22 -3.25 1.44 -8.26
CA GLY A 22 -3.37 2.53 -9.23
C GLY A 22 -4.33 3.65 -8.79
N GLY A 23 -3.94 4.90 -9.08
CA GLY A 23 -4.63 6.08 -8.55
C GLY A 23 -4.78 5.98 -7.03
N GLU A 24 -5.98 6.22 -6.52
CA GLU A 24 -6.39 5.76 -5.19
C GLU A 24 -7.60 4.83 -5.38
N PRO A 25 -7.44 3.50 -5.26
CA PRO A 25 -8.49 2.53 -5.58
C PRO A 25 -9.73 2.70 -4.69
N LEU A 26 -9.56 3.13 -3.44
CA LEU A 26 -10.68 3.36 -2.53
C LEU A 26 -11.51 4.61 -2.86
N ASN A 27 -11.19 5.35 -3.93
CA ASN A 27 -12.13 6.32 -4.50
C ASN A 27 -13.25 5.67 -5.33
N GLN A 28 -13.07 4.40 -5.74
CA GLN A 28 -13.99 3.70 -6.64
C GLN A 28 -14.60 2.45 -6.01
N GLN A 29 -14.65 2.37 -4.67
CA GLN A 29 -15.04 1.18 -3.91
C GLN A 29 -16.37 0.57 -4.35
N LYS A 30 -17.39 1.41 -4.62
CA LYS A 30 -18.70 0.95 -5.11
C LYS A 30 -18.60 0.10 -6.39
N ARG A 31 -17.62 0.40 -7.25
CA ARG A 31 -17.36 -0.35 -8.50
C ARG A 31 -16.43 -1.54 -8.28
N LEU A 32 -15.57 -1.49 -7.27
CA LEU A 32 -14.65 -2.57 -6.93
C LEU A 32 -15.33 -3.71 -6.17
N VAL A 33 -16.28 -3.40 -5.26
CA VAL A 33 -16.91 -4.41 -4.40
C VAL A 33 -17.45 -5.62 -5.19
N PRO A 34 -18.25 -5.46 -6.27
CA PRO A 34 -18.77 -6.62 -6.98
C PRO A 34 -17.67 -7.50 -7.61
N LEU A 35 -16.55 -6.91 -8.03
CA LEU A 35 -15.42 -7.65 -8.57
C LEU A 35 -14.68 -8.41 -7.45
N VAL A 36 -14.46 -7.74 -6.31
CA VAL A 36 -13.77 -8.32 -5.15
C VAL A 36 -14.57 -9.49 -4.55
N GLU A 37 -15.88 -9.31 -4.34
CA GLU A 37 -16.76 -10.37 -3.85
C GLU A 37 -16.76 -11.58 -4.80
N ALA A 38 -16.79 -11.34 -6.11
CA ALA A 38 -16.75 -12.41 -7.09
C ALA A 38 -15.40 -13.15 -7.10
N LEU A 39 -14.27 -12.44 -7.05
CA LEU A 39 -12.94 -13.05 -6.98
C LEU A 39 -12.76 -13.86 -5.69
N ALA A 40 -13.15 -13.30 -4.54
CA ALA A 40 -13.10 -13.98 -3.25
C ALA A 40 -13.96 -15.25 -3.24
N GLY A 41 -15.15 -15.21 -3.86
CA GLY A 41 -16.01 -16.38 -4.04
C GLY A 41 -15.39 -17.50 -4.89
N HIS A 42 -14.38 -17.19 -5.70
CA HIS A 42 -13.58 -18.18 -6.45
C HIS A 42 -12.29 -18.58 -5.71
N GLY A 43 -12.11 -18.16 -4.45
CA GLY A 43 -10.93 -18.48 -3.65
C GLY A 43 -9.68 -17.67 -4.00
N VAL A 44 -9.82 -16.60 -4.77
CA VAL A 44 -8.70 -15.69 -5.08
C VAL A 44 -8.52 -14.72 -3.91
N GLU A 45 -7.30 -14.61 -3.40
CA GLU A 45 -6.97 -13.60 -2.40
C GLU A 45 -6.89 -12.20 -3.03
N ILE A 46 -7.25 -11.19 -2.26
CA ILE A 46 -7.23 -9.79 -2.72
C ILE A 46 -6.39 -8.94 -1.78
N GLU A 47 -5.49 -8.16 -2.36
CA GLU A 47 -4.80 -7.07 -1.68
C GLU A 47 -5.14 -5.74 -2.37
N ILE A 48 -5.41 -4.71 -1.59
CA ILE A 48 -5.58 -3.33 -2.09
C ILE A 48 -4.40 -2.48 -1.62
N GLU A 49 -3.69 -1.89 -2.58
CA GLU A 49 -2.70 -0.84 -2.29
C GLU A 49 -3.39 0.53 -2.24
N THR A 50 -3.38 1.18 -1.09
CA THR A 50 -4.09 2.46 -0.86
C THR A 50 -3.18 3.48 -0.20
N ASN A 51 -3.41 4.77 -0.45
CA ASN A 51 -2.73 5.86 0.26
C ASN A 51 -3.30 6.14 1.65
N GLY A 52 -4.34 5.40 2.09
CA GLY A 52 -4.89 5.51 3.44
C GLY A 52 -5.80 6.73 3.67
N THR A 53 -6.22 7.43 2.62
CA THR A 53 -7.07 8.64 2.75
C THR A 53 -8.58 8.33 2.75
N ARG A 54 -8.97 7.07 2.65
CA ARG A 54 -10.36 6.61 2.57
C ARG A 54 -10.62 5.48 3.55
N ILE A 55 -11.77 5.53 4.22
CA ILE A 55 -12.25 4.39 5.01
C ILE A 55 -12.71 3.29 4.05
N PRO A 56 -12.25 2.03 4.21
CA PRO A 56 -12.71 0.91 3.39
C PRO A 56 -14.20 0.58 3.59
N ASP A 57 -14.88 0.24 2.51
CA ASP A 57 -16.25 -0.25 2.48
C ASP A 57 -16.29 -1.58 3.27
N PRO A 58 -17.23 -1.74 4.23
CA PRO A 58 -17.32 -2.96 5.04
C PRO A 58 -17.40 -4.25 4.24
N ARG A 59 -17.92 -4.22 3.00
CA ARG A 59 -17.99 -5.39 2.12
C ARG A 59 -16.61 -5.84 1.63
N LEU A 60 -15.68 -4.92 1.41
CA LEU A 60 -14.28 -5.26 1.10
C LEU A 60 -13.64 -5.98 2.28
N ILE A 61 -13.90 -5.50 3.49
CA ILE A 61 -13.41 -6.12 4.73
C ILE A 61 -14.02 -7.52 4.90
N ALA A 62 -15.34 -7.65 4.72
CA ALA A 62 -16.03 -8.93 4.82
C ALA A 62 -15.56 -9.96 3.77
N ALA A 63 -15.13 -9.50 2.60
CA ALA A 63 -14.53 -10.32 1.56
C ALA A 63 -13.08 -10.75 1.85
N GLY A 64 -12.51 -10.38 3.02
CA GLY A 64 -11.18 -10.79 3.45
C GLY A 64 -10.03 -10.01 2.78
N VAL A 65 -10.29 -8.82 2.25
CA VAL A 65 -9.27 -7.99 1.62
C VAL A 65 -8.14 -7.63 2.61
N ARG A 66 -6.90 -7.81 2.16
CA ARG A 66 -5.70 -7.24 2.81
C ARG A 66 -5.45 -5.82 2.32
N PHE A 67 -4.98 -4.96 3.20
CA PHE A 67 -4.67 -3.57 2.86
C PHE A 67 -3.17 -3.32 2.99
N ASN A 68 -2.56 -2.88 1.90
CA ASN A 68 -1.19 -2.37 1.88
C ASN A 68 -1.28 -0.85 1.83
N VAL A 69 -1.18 -0.23 3.01
CA VAL A 69 -1.44 1.18 3.22
C VAL A 69 -0.13 1.95 3.10
N SER A 70 -0.05 2.87 2.16
CA SER A 70 1.13 3.70 1.93
C SER A 70 0.77 5.19 2.05
N PRO A 71 0.61 5.72 3.28
CA PRO A 71 0.38 7.14 3.48
C PRO A 71 1.48 7.97 2.83
N LYS A 72 1.10 9.02 2.11
CA LYS A 72 2.09 9.89 1.48
C LYS A 72 2.69 10.82 2.54
N LEU A 73 4.02 10.93 2.52
CA LEU A 73 4.78 11.87 3.34
C LEU A 73 4.85 13.25 2.68
N SER A 74 5.41 14.23 3.40
CA SER A 74 5.53 15.63 2.95
C SER A 74 6.19 15.77 1.58
N HIS A 75 7.19 14.95 1.29
CA HIS A 75 7.93 14.98 0.03
C HIS A 75 7.14 14.62 -1.22
N ALA A 76 5.97 14.00 -1.07
CA ALA A 76 5.09 13.71 -2.19
C ALA A 76 4.42 14.97 -2.76
N GLY A 77 4.53 16.12 -2.09
CA GLY A 77 4.09 17.44 -2.57
C GLY A 77 2.61 17.77 -2.32
N ASP A 78 1.82 16.82 -1.81
CA ASP A 78 0.43 17.06 -1.39
C ASP A 78 0.39 17.72 0.00
N SER A 79 -0.60 18.58 0.27
CA SER A 79 -0.79 19.18 1.60
C SER A 79 -1.14 18.11 2.64
N VAL A 80 -0.85 18.37 3.92
CA VAL A 80 -1.07 17.39 5.00
C VAL A 80 -2.52 16.93 5.08
N GLU A 81 -3.48 17.82 4.87
CA GLU A 81 -4.92 17.54 4.93
C GLU A 81 -5.39 16.63 3.79
N LYS A 82 -4.67 16.63 2.67
CA LYS A 82 -4.98 15.76 1.53
C LYS A 82 -4.40 14.37 1.69
N ARG A 83 -3.26 14.24 2.37
CA ARG A 83 -2.49 12.98 2.47
C ARG A 83 -2.65 12.24 3.78
N ILE A 84 -3.00 12.93 4.87
CA ILE A 84 -3.23 12.35 6.20
C ILE A 84 -4.70 12.56 6.58
N VAL A 85 -5.45 11.46 6.65
CA VAL A 85 -6.84 11.45 7.12
C VAL A 85 -6.89 10.56 8.37
N PRO A 86 -6.84 11.14 9.59
CA PRO A 86 -6.70 10.38 10.83
C PRO A 86 -7.71 9.25 10.98
N ALA A 87 -9.00 9.55 10.79
CA ALA A 87 -10.07 8.55 10.90
C ALA A 87 -9.91 7.36 9.93
N ALA A 88 -9.34 7.58 8.75
CA ALA A 88 -9.08 6.50 7.80
C ALA A 88 -7.87 5.65 8.23
N LEU A 89 -6.79 6.31 8.67
CA LEU A 89 -5.58 5.64 9.14
C LEU A 89 -5.83 4.83 10.42
N GLU A 90 -6.55 5.39 11.39
CA GLU A 90 -6.95 4.70 12.62
C GLU A 90 -7.80 3.46 12.31
N ARG A 91 -8.78 3.60 11.39
CA ARG A 91 -9.62 2.48 10.98
C ARG A 91 -8.82 1.37 10.31
N LEU A 92 -7.85 1.74 9.47
CA LEU A 92 -6.95 0.81 8.80
C LEU A 92 -5.98 0.15 9.80
N ALA A 93 -5.41 0.91 10.74
CA ALA A 93 -4.50 0.43 11.77
C ALA A 93 -5.15 -0.56 12.74
N ALA A 94 -6.44 -0.39 13.02
CA ALA A 94 -7.20 -1.33 13.84
C ALA A 94 -7.48 -2.68 13.17
N MET A 95 -7.16 -2.87 11.88
CA MET A 95 -7.40 -4.12 11.17
C MET A 95 -6.13 -4.98 11.12
N PRO A 96 -6.20 -6.27 11.51
CA PRO A 96 -5.04 -7.17 11.43
C PRO A 96 -4.64 -7.49 9.98
N SER A 97 -5.53 -7.25 9.02
CA SER A 97 -5.27 -7.43 7.59
C SER A 97 -4.57 -6.22 6.94
N SER A 98 -4.19 -5.20 7.72
CA SER A 98 -3.49 -4.01 7.22
C SER A 98 -2.00 -4.06 7.53
N THR A 99 -1.20 -3.70 6.54
CA THR A 99 0.23 -3.41 6.69
C THR A 99 0.51 -1.99 6.22
N PHE A 100 1.32 -1.24 6.95
CA PHE A 100 1.68 0.12 6.58
C PHE A 100 3.09 0.17 6.00
N LYS A 101 3.20 0.66 4.76
CA LYS A 101 4.45 0.77 4.01
C LYS A 101 4.70 2.22 3.65
N PHE A 102 5.74 2.84 4.21
CA PHE A 102 6.09 4.23 3.94
C PHE A 102 7.24 4.31 2.94
N VAL A 103 7.16 5.27 2.02
CA VAL A 103 8.24 5.58 1.08
C VAL A 103 9.11 6.68 1.65
N CYS A 104 10.38 6.39 1.93
CA CYS A 104 11.30 7.31 2.59
C CYS A 104 12.57 7.51 1.76
N ARG A 105 13.15 8.71 1.83
CA ARG A 105 14.40 9.11 1.17
C ARG A 105 15.53 9.31 2.17
N ASP A 106 15.19 9.80 3.36
CA ASP A 106 16.15 10.20 4.40
C ASP A 106 15.55 10.04 5.81
N SER A 107 16.34 10.34 6.84
CA SER A 107 15.95 10.25 8.25
C SER A 107 14.81 11.20 8.63
N ALA A 108 14.68 12.35 7.96
CA ALA A 108 13.57 13.27 8.23
C ALA A 108 12.23 12.67 7.80
N ASP A 109 12.22 11.91 6.70
CA ASP A 109 11.05 11.13 6.32
C ASP A 109 10.71 10.06 7.40
N LEU A 110 11.70 9.44 8.05
CA LEU A 110 11.47 8.47 9.15
C LEU A 110 10.88 9.13 10.41
N ASP A 111 11.30 10.36 10.71
CA ASP A 111 10.75 11.12 11.83
C ASP A 111 9.29 11.50 11.56
N GLU A 112 8.96 11.86 10.32
CA GLU A 112 7.57 12.08 9.90
C GLU A 112 6.74 10.78 10.05
N VAL A 113 7.28 9.64 9.63
CA VAL A 113 6.64 8.32 9.81
C VAL A 113 6.37 8.05 11.29
N SER A 114 7.32 8.34 12.17
CA SER A 114 7.16 8.14 13.62
C SER A 114 5.94 8.91 14.16
N GLY A 115 5.74 10.15 13.69
CA GLY A 115 4.58 10.96 14.04
C GLY A 115 3.26 10.36 13.56
N VAL A 116 3.21 9.89 12.31
CA VAL A 116 2.00 9.24 11.75
C VAL A 116 1.70 7.93 12.48
N VAL A 117 2.72 7.13 12.74
CA VAL A 117 2.62 5.84 13.45
C VAL A 117 2.06 6.03 14.84
N ALA A 118 2.60 6.98 15.62
CA ALA A 118 2.13 7.29 16.95
C ALA A 118 0.68 7.81 16.95
N ALA A 119 0.35 8.73 16.03
CA ALA A 119 -0.97 9.34 15.98
C ALA A 119 -2.09 8.36 15.59
N ALA A 120 -1.82 7.41 14.69
CA ALA A 120 -2.81 6.45 14.21
C ALA A 120 -2.78 5.08 14.91
N GLY A 121 -1.83 4.86 15.84
CA GLY A 121 -1.67 3.58 16.55
C GLY A 121 -1.22 2.43 15.64
N ILE A 122 -0.36 2.73 14.66
CA ILE A 122 0.11 1.73 13.68
C ILE A 122 1.15 0.81 14.33
N THR A 123 1.01 -0.50 14.13
CA THR A 123 1.93 -1.50 14.70
C THR A 123 2.79 -2.21 13.66
N SER A 124 2.27 -2.42 12.44
CA SER A 124 3.01 -3.06 11.34
C SER A 124 3.58 -2.03 10.39
N VAL A 125 4.81 -1.57 10.66
CA VAL A 125 5.51 -0.55 9.89
C VAL A 125 6.59 -1.17 8.99
N TRP A 126 6.53 -0.82 7.72
CA TRP A 126 7.50 -1.16 6.69
C TRP A 126 8.02 0.12 6.04
N VAL A 127 9.32 0.18 5.82
CA VAL A 127 9.99 1.27 5.09
C VAL A 127 10.46 0.74 3.75
N MET A 128 10.05 1.42 2.69
CA MET A 128 10.48 1.19 1.33
C MET A 128 11.33 2.40 0.89
N PRO A 129 12.60 2.22 0.51
CA PRO A 129 13.39 3.32 0.00
C PRO A 129 12.74 3.89 -1.27
N GLU A 130 12.74 5.20 -1.39
CA GLU A 130 12.45 5.89 -2.64
C GLU A 130 13.51 5.53 -3.68
N GLY A 131 13.13 5.52 -4.95
CA GLY A 131 14.10 5.20 -5.99
C GLY A 131 13.45 4.74 -7.28
N GLN A 132 14.15 5.05 -8.35
CA GLN A 132 13.71 4.92 -9.73
C GLN A 132 14.56 3.89 -10.50
N ASN A 133 15.76 3.62 -10.01
CA ASN A 133 16.69 2.61 -10.51
C ASN A 133 17.44 1.95 -9.34
N GLY A 134 18.23 0.92 -9.63
CA GLY A 134 18.97 0.18 -8.61
C GLY A 134 19.99 1.03 -7.83
N THR A 135 20.60 2.02 -8.47
CA THR A 135 21.57 2.92 -7.82
C THR A 135 20.90 3.79 -6.75
N ASP A 136 19.75 4.38 -7.08
CA ASP A 136 19.01 5.21 -6.11
C ASP A 136 18.49 4.37 -4.94
N ILE A 137 17.96 3.17 -5.22
CA ILE A 137 17.48 2.24 -4.20
C ILE A 137 18.62 1.80 -3.27
N ASP A 138 19.78 1.42 -3.82
CA ASP A 138 20.95 1.00 -3.03
C ASP A 138 21.49 2.15 -2.17
N ARG A 139 21.50 3.39 -2.68
CA ARG A 139 21.88 4.57 -1.90
C ARG A 139 20.93 4.77 -0.71
N HIS A 140 19.62 4.86 -0.96
CA HIS A 140 18.66 5.16 0.11
C HIS A 140 18.52 4.00 1.11
N ILE A 141 18.58 2.74 0.67
CA ILE A 141 18.51 1.62 1.61
C ILE A 141 19.70 1.62 2.58
N ARG A 142 20.91 1.91 2.10
CA ARG A 142 22.11 2.03 2.98
C ARG A 142 22.01 3.18 3.96
N GLN A 143 21.36 4.28 3.56
CA GLN A 143 21.17 5.44 4.43
C GLN A 143 20.12 5.21 5.50
N LEU A 144 19.07 4.42 5.21
CA LEU A 144 17.92 4.25 6.09
C LEU A 144 18.00 2.99 6.96
N ALA A 145 18.71 1.95 6.55
CA ALA A 145 18.55 0.61 7.11
C ALA A 145 18.77 0.54 8.63
N ASP A 146 19.89 1.06 9.12
CA ASP A 146 20.23 1.02 10.56
C ASP A 146 19.16 1.75 11.38
N GLU A 147 18.76 2.93 10.92
CA GLU A 147 17.74 3.75 11.56
C GLU A 147 16.33 3.12 11.56
N VAL A 148 15.99 2.35 10.54
CA VAL A 148 14.71 1.60 10.49
C VAL A 148 14.75 0.43 11.47
N VAL A 149 15.89 -0.27 11.56
CA VAL A 149 16.08 -1.38 12.51
C VAL A 149 16.05 -0.88 13.96
N ASP A 150 16.70 0.25 14.25
CA ASP A 150 16.71 0.86 15.59
C ASP A 150 15.31 1.27 16.06
N ARG A 151 14.42 1.62 15.12
CA ARG A 151 13.00 1.92 15.40
C ARG A 151 12.13 0.65 15.54
N GLY A 152 12.69 -0.54 15.34
CA GLY A 152 11.96 -1.81 15.37
C GLY A 152 11.03 -2.02 14.18
N TRP A 153 11.30 -1.36 13.06
CA TRP A 153 10.49 -1.43 11.85
C TRP A 153 11.08 -2.40 10.82
N ASN A 154 10.28 -2.75 9.82
CA ASN A 154 10.70 -3.63 8.73
C ASN A 154 11.21 -2.83 7.54
N ILE A 155 12.11 -3.42 6.76
CA ILE A 155 12.60 -2.86 5.50
C ILE A 155 12.09 -3.72 4.35
N THR A 156 11.63 -3.07 3.28
CA THR A 156 11.32 -3.73 2.00
C THR A 156 12.04 -3.01 0.86
N THR A 157 11.98 -3.58 -0.33
CA THR A 157 12.60 -3.00 -1.54
C THR A 157 11.64 -3.03 -2.72
N ARG A 158 12.00 -2.32 -3.79
CA ARG A 158 11.25 -2.26 -5.04
C ARG A 158 11.79 -3.32 -6.01
N LEU A 159 11.50 -4.59 -5.73
CA LEU A 159 12.01 -5.71 -6.54
C LEU A 159 11.73 -5.52 -8.04
N HIS A 160 10.53 -5.08 -8.41
CA HIS A 160 10.18 -4.84 -9.81
C HIS A 160 11.05 -3.74 -10.46
N THR A 161 11.41 -2.69 -9.72
CA THR A 161 12.30 -1.62 -10.21
C THR A 161 13.74 -2.11 -10.34
N LEU A 162 14.19 -2.97 -9.42
CA LEU A 162 15.52 -3.58 -9.51
C LEU A 162 15.65 -4.49 -10.75
N VAL A 163 14.58 -5.19 -11.12
CA VAL A 163 14.59 -6.13 -12.25
C VAL A 163 14.27 -5.45 -13.59
N TRP A 164 13.28 -4.55 -13.63
CA TRP A 164 12.73 -4.00 -14.88
C TRP A 164 12.78 -2.46 -14.97
N GLY A 165 13.36 -1.77 -13.98
CA GLY A 165 13.43 -0.31 -13.93
C GLY A 165 12.04 0.33 -13.96
N HIS A 166 11.84 1.28 -14.89
CA HIS A 166 10.60 2.04 -15.05
C HIS A 166 9.56 1.43 -15.98
N LYS A 167 9.79 0.19 -16.44
CA LYS A 167 8.89 -0.44 -17.41
C LYS A 167 7.50 -0.63 -16.78
N ARG A 168 6.45 -0.21 -17.51
CA ARG A 168 5.05 -0.40 -17.09
C ARG A 168 4.52 -1.75 -17.58
N GLY A 169 3.64 -2.37 -16.80
CA GLY A 169 2.95 -3.61 -17.17
C GLY A 169 3.87 -4.84 -17.15
N VAL A 170 4.73 -4.93 -16.14
CA VAL A 170 5.65 -6.05 -15.89
C VAL A 170 5.32 -6.74 -14.58
#